data_AF-A0A332PIZ1-F1
#
_entry.id   AF-A0A332PIZ1-F1
#
_cell.length_a   1.000
_cell.length_b   1.000
_cell.length_c   1.000
_cell.angle_alpha   90.00
_cell.angle_beta   90.00
_cell.angle_gamma   90.00
#
_symmetry.space_group_name_H-M   'P 1'
#
loop_
_entity.id
_entity.type
_entity.pdbx_description
1 polymer ?
#
loop_
_entity_poly.entity_id
_entity_poly.type
_entity_poly.pdbx_seq_one_letter_code
_entity_poly.pdbx_strand_id
1 'polypeptide(L)' 'MGYNARKDCVMQTLSALEAVLNYLRFTTTQGAAMQAAWDHYRTEATL' A
#
# COMPACT_ATOMS: atom_id res chain seq x y z
N MET A 1 3.21 -20.64 -4.33
CA MET A 1 2.96 -19.22 -4.66
C MET A 1 3.18 -18.29 -3.45
N GLY A 2 4.22 -18.51 -2.60
CA GLY A 2 4.34 -17.79 -1.31
C GLY A 2 5.38 -16.67 -1.22
N TYR A 3 6.36 -16.61 -2.14
CA TYR A 3 7.53 -15.70 -1.99
C TYR A 3 7.15 -14.21 -1.94
N ASN A 4 6.09 -13.82 -2.66
CA ASN A 4 5.62 -12.42 -2.74
C ASN A 4 4.48 -12.11 -1.77
N ALA A 5 3.97 -13.10 -1.02
CA ALA A 5 2.92 -12.90 -0.02
C ALA A 5 3.52 -12.32 1.27
N ARG A 6 4.12 -11.12 1.17
CA ARG A 6 4.85 -10.44 2.25
C ARG A 6 4.40 -8.99 2.35
N LYS A 7 4.38 -8.47 3.58
CA LYS A 7 4.07 -7.07 3.89
C LYS A 7 4.89 -6.09 3.04
N ASP A 8 6.19 -6.31 2.90
CA ASP A 8 7.06 -5.43 2.12
C ASP A 8 6.67 -5.37 0.64
N CYS A 9 6.26 -6.51 0.05
CA CYS A 9 5.81 -6.57 -1.33
C CYS A 9 4.53 -5.76 -1.54
N VAL A 10 3.59 -5.84 -0.59
CA VAL A 10 2.35 -5.04 -0.62
C VAL A 10 2.66 -3.55 -0.53
N MET A 11 3.48 -3.14 0.44
CA MET A 11 3.83 -1.73 0.64
C MET A 11 4.59 -1.12 -0.55
N GLN A 12 5.53 -1.88 -1.13
CA GLN A 12 6.24 -1.44 -2.32
C GLN A 12 5.31 -1.32 -3.54
N THR A 13 4.37 -2.25 -3.70
CA THR A 13 3.43 -2.23 -4.83
C THR A 13 2.44 -1.08 -4.72
N LEU A 14 1.88 -0.82 -3.53
CA LEU A 14 0.94 0.27 -3.31
C LEU A 14 1.59 1.64 -3.53
N SER A 15 2.79 1.85 -2.98
CA SER A 15 3.52 3.12 -3.17
C SER A 15 3.91 3.35 -4.63
N ALA A 16 4.36 2.31 -5.34
CA ALA A 16 4.66 2.40 -6.77
C ALA A 16 3.40 2.73 -7.60
N LEU A 17 2.25 2.11 -7.27
CA LEU A 17 1.00 2.36 -7.97
C LEU A 17 0.50 3.79 -7.75
N GLU A 18 0.51 4.30 -6.52
CA GLU A 18 0.13 5.69 -6.21
C GLU A 18 1.03 6.69 -6.96
N ALA A 19 2.34 6.42 -7.05
CA ALA A 19 3.27 7.24 -7.82
C ALA A 19 2.94 7.23 -9.33
N VAL A 20 2.62 6.06 -9.91
CA VAL A 20 2.23 5.95 -11.33
C VAL A 20 0.90 6.65 -11.61
N LEU A 21 -0.09 6.49 -10.73
CA LEU A 21 -1.38 7.18 -10.86
C LEU A 21 -1.22 8.71 -10.81
N ASN A 22 -0.46 9.21 -9.84
CA ASN A 22 -0.16 10.65 -9.74
C ASN A 22 0.65 11.16 -10.94
N TYR A 23 1.57 10.35 -11.47
CA TYR A 23 2.30 10.66 -12.70
C TYR A 23 1.34 10.80 -13.91
N LEU A 24 0.35 9.91 -14.02
CA LEU A 24 -0.70 9.94 -15.04
C LEU A 24 -1.80 10.99 -14.78
N ARG A 25 -1.62 11.88 -13.79
CA ARG A 25 -2.58 12.93 -13.41
C ARG A 25 -3.92 12.39 -12.87
N PHE A 26 -3.94 11.15 -12.40
CA PHE A 26 -5.04 10.65 -11.61
C PHE A 26 -4.91 11.16 -10.17
N THR A 27 -5.92 11.90 -9.69
CA THR A 27 -5.89 12.51 -8.36
C THR A 27 -6.06 11.46 -7.28
N THR A 28 -5.08 11.36 -6.39
CA THR A 28 -5.15 10.56 -5.15
C THR A 28 -5.05 11.47 -3.92
N THR A 29 -5.56 11.01 -2.78
CA THR A 29 -5.24 11.65 -1.49
C THR A 29 -3.91 11.11 -1.02
N GLN A 30 -2.89 11.98 -0.99
CA GLN A 30 -1.51 11.59 -0.72
C GLN A 30 -1.41 10.73 0.55
N GLY A 31 -0.88 9.51 0.40
CA GLY A 31 -0.59 8.59 1.49
C GLY A 31 -1.80 7.85 2.08
N ALA A 32 -3.02 8.09 1.60
CA ALA A 32 -4.21 7.42 2.12
C ALA A 32 -4.18 5.89 1.92
N ALA A 33 -3.66 5.42 0.77
CA ALA A 33 -3.51 4.00 0.48
C ALA A 33 -2.51 3.31 1.43
N MET A 34 -1.36 3.94 1.66
CA MET A 34 -0.35 3.44 2.59
C MET A 34 -0.87 3.44 4.04
N GLN A 35 -1.58 4.49 4.45
CA GLN A 35 -2.15 4.57 5.79
C GLN A 35 -3.15 3.45 6.04
N ALA A 36 -4.09 3.21 5.10
CA ALA A 36 -5.05 2.12 5.22
C ALA A 36 -4.38 0.74 5.30
N ALA A 37 -3.33 0.50 4.52
CA ALA A 37 -2.56 -0.74 4.59
C ALA A 37 -1.86 -0.90 5.95
N TRP A 38 -1.27 0.17 6.49
CA TRP A 38 -0.69 0.16 7.83
C TRP A 38 -1.72 -0.13 8.92
N ASP A 39 -2.89 0.47 8.82
CA ASP A 39 -3.98 0.27 9.80
C ASP A 39 -4.49 -1.17 9.78
N HIS A 40 -4.59 -1.78 8.59
CA HIS A 40 -4.92 -3.20 8.46
C HIS A 40 -3.88 -4.09 9.15
N TYR A 41 -2.59 -3.92 8.85
CA TYR A 41 -1.54 -4.71 9.49
C TYR A 41 -1.43 -4.45 10.99
N ARG A 42 -1.74 -3.24 11.47
CA ARG A 42 -1.78 -2.94 12.90
C ARG A 42 -2.94 -3.68 13.57
N THR A 43 -4.11 -3.67 12.94
CA THR A 43 -5.30 -4.36 13.45
C THR A 43 -5.06 -5.87 13.53
N GLU A 44 -4.53 -6.47 12.46
CA GLU A 44 -4.18 -7.90 12.46
C GLU A 44 -3.13 -8.26 13.54
N ALA A 45 -2.17 -7.38 13.81
CA ALA A 45 -1.17 -7.63 14.85
C ALA A 45 -1.71 -7.51 16.28
N THR A 46 -2.90 -6.93 16.47
CA THR A 46 -3.51 -6.73 17.79
C THR A 46 -4.59 -7.79 18.12
N LEU A 47 -4.95 -8.63 17.15
CA LEU A 47 -5.89 -9.75 17.28
C LEU A 47 -5.13 -11.07 17.54
#